data_AF-A0A4Q1K2G7-F1
#
_entry.id   AF-A0A4Q1K2G7-F1
#
_cell.length_a   1.000
_cell.length_b   1.000
_cell.length_c   1.000
_cell.angle_alpha   90.00
_cell.angle_beta   90.00
_cell.angle_gamma   90.00
#
_symmetry.space_group_name_H-M   'P 1'
#
loop_
_entity.id
_entity.type
_entity.pdbx_description
1 polymer ?
#
loop_
_entity_poly.entity_id
_entity_poly.type
_entity_poly.pdbx_seq_one_letter_code
_entity_poly.pdbx_strand_id
1 'polypeptide(L)'
;MYSTLIVSKLSFYGAIIILILGIYLKIQSKVSNANFDYRRSGVLSSNDFIDGNGTIFLGILILLFSFIMFKVYKNEVRLRIQQKEKENL
;
A
#
# COMPACT_ATOMS: atom_id res chain seq x y z
N MET A 1 -11.64 -13.09 -14.54
CA MET A 1 -12.72 -12.67 -13.62
C MET A 1 -12.38 -12.98 -12.17
N TYR A 2 -12.14 -14.23 -11.75
CA TYR A 2 -11.74 -14.49 -10.36
C TYR A 2 -10.34 -13.97 -10.03
N SER A 3 -9.41 -14.07 -10.98
CA SER A 3 -8.02 -13.60 -10.80
C SER A 3 -7.93 -12.10 -10.50
N THR A 4 -8.65 -11.23 -11.23
CA THR A 4 -8.63 -9.77 -10.99
C THR A 4 -9.25 -9.37 -9.66
N LEU A 5 -10.33 -10.03 -9.22
CA LEU A 5 -10.90 -9.83 -7.89
C LEU A 5 -9.92 -10.27 -6.79
N ILE A 6 -9.34 -11.46 -6.92
CA ILE A 6 -8.39 -12.02 -5.95
C ILE A 6 -7.15 -11.12 -5.85
N VAL A 7 -6.59 -10.69 -6.99
CA VAL A 7 -5.46 -9.76 -7.06
C VAL A 7 -5.79 -8.41 -6.41
N SER A 8 -6.98 -7.84 -6.67
CA SER A 8 -7.38 -6.59 -6.01
C SER A 8 -7.50 -6.74 -4.49
N LYS A 9 -8.03 -7.86 -4.00
CA LYS A 9 -8.16 -8.10 -2.56
C LYS A 9 -6.78 -8.32 -1.92
N LEU A 10 -5.93 -9.13 -2.53
CA LEU A 10 -4.55 -9.36 -2.07
C LEU A 10 -3.73 -8.05 -2.06
N SER A 11 -3.83 -7.25 -3.13
CA SER A 11 -3.17 -5.95 -3.19
C SER A 11 -3.66 -5.01 -2.10
N PHE A 12 -4.95 -5.02 -1.79
CA PHE A 12 -5.52 -4.21 -0.71
C PHE A 12 -5.00 -4.63 0.67
N TYR A 13 -5.05 -5.93 0.99
CA TYR A 13 -4.53 -6.43 2.26
C TYR A 13 -3.01 -6.22 2.39
N GLY A 14 -2.26 -6.42 1.30
CA GLY A 14 -0.83 -6.12 1.24
C GLY A 14 -0.52 -4.65 1.51
N ALA A 15 -1.29 -3.72 0.91
CA ALA A 15 -1.14 -2.29 1.16
C ALA A 15 -1.37 -1.92 2.63
N ILE A 16 -2.36 -2.52 3.28
CA ILE A 16 -2.65 -2.30 4.70
C ILE A 16 -1.48 -2.74 5.58
N ILE A 17 -0.91 -3.92 5.32
CA ILE A 17 0.25 -4.43 6.08
C ILE A 17 1.45 -3.49 5.92
N ILE A 18 1.74 -3.05 4.69
CA ILE A 18 2.83 -2.12 4.40
C ILE A 18 2.61 -0.77 5.10
N LEU A 19 1.37 -0.27 5.13
CA LEU A 19 1.04 0.96 5.86
C LEU A 19 1.26 0.83 7.36
N ILE A 20 0.80 -0.28 7.97
CA ILE A 20 1.00 -0.53 9.40
C ILE A 20 2.50 -0.61 9.72
N LEU A 21 3.29 -1.31 8.90
CA LEU A 21 4.75 -1.37 9.04
C LEU A 21 5.40 0.01 8.90
N GLY A 22 5.01 0.81 7.90
CA GLY A 22 5.54 2.15 7.70
C GLY A 22 5.22 3.09 8.87
N ILE A 23 3.99 3.04 9.40
CA ILE A 23 3.59 3.79 10.60
C ILE A 23 4.39 3.33 11.81
N TYR A 24 4.54 2.01 12.00
CA TYR A 24 5.33 1.45 13.10
C TYR A 24 6.79 1.92 13.05
N LEU A 25 7.43 1.85 11.88
CA LEU A 25 8.80 2.34 11.67
C LEU A 25 8.92 3.84 11.94
N LYS A 26 7.93 4.65 11.52
CA LYS A 26 7.89 6.09 11.76
C LYS A 26 7.69 6.45 13.24
N ILE A 27 6.93 5.65 13.99
CA ILE A 27 6.76 5.84 15.44
C ILE A 27 8.04 5.43 16.16
N GLN A 28 8.62 4.27 15.83
CA GLN A 28 9.89 3.80 16.39
C GLN A 28 11.03 4.80 16.14
N SER A 29 11.17 5.34 14.93
CA SER A 29 12.23 6.33 14.64
C SER A 29 12.06 7.64 15.41
N LYS A 30 10.81 8.09 15.61
CA LYS A 30 10.52 9.25 16.48
C LYS A 30 10.80 8.98 17.95
N VAL A 31 10.49 7.78 18.45
CA VAL A 31 10.77 7.38 19.85
C VAL A 31 12.28 7.18 20.07
N SER A 32 13.00 6.63 19.09
CA SER A 32 14.46 6.50 19.10
C SER A 32 15.16 7.88 19.13
N ASN A 33 14.67 8.85 18.37
CA ASN A 33 15.21 10.23 18.36
C ASN A 33 14.89 11.04 19.62
N ALA A 34 14.02 10.55 20.52
CA ALA A 34 13.80 11.15 21.83
C ALA A 34 14.90 10.78 22.84
N ASN A 35 15.74 9.79 22.52
CA ASN A 35 16.94 9.50 23.28
C ASN A 35 18.08 10.40 22.79
N PHE A 36 18.54 11.29 23.66
CA PHE A 36 19.64 12.22 23.43
C PHE A 36 20.92 11.44 23.02
N ASP A 37 21.22 11.41 21.73
CA ASP A 37 22.40 10.70 21.23
C ASP A 37 23.64 11.61 21.37
N TYR A 38 24.36 11.45 22.49
CA TYR A 38 25.69 12.03 22.69
C TYR A 38 26.70 11.33 21.77
N ARG A 39 26.64 11.56 20.45
CA ARG A 39 27.67 11.08 19.51
C ARG A 39 28.33 12.23 18.79
N ARG A 40 29.33 12.77 19.49
CA ARG A 40 30.45 13.53 18.94
C ARG A 40 31.30 12.58 18.09
N SER A 41 31.01 12.40 16.80
CA SER A 41 31.93 11.74 15.88
C SER A 41 31.48 11.89 14.43
N GLY A 42 32.36 12.44 13.58
CA GLY A 42 32.20 12.55 12.13
C GLY A 42 32.30 11.20 11.42
N VAL A 43 31.41 10.27 11.77
CA VAL A 43 31.22 9.01 11.04
C VAL A 43 29.94 9.17 10.26
N LEU A 44 30.04 9.11 8.93
CA LEU A 44 28.90 8.86 8.05
C LEU A 44 28.22 7.60 8.58
N SER A 45 27.17 7.77 9.39
CA SER A 45 26.27 6.67 9.71
C SER A 45 25.66 6.28 8.39
N SER A 46 25.96 5.08 7.92
CA SER A 46 25.24 4.37 6.86
C SER A 46 23.81 4.15 7.36
N ASN A 47 23.02 5.22 7.40
CA ASN A 47 21.60 5.23 7.74
C ASN A 47 20.79 4.81 6.52
N ASP A 48 21.08 3.61 5.98
CA ASP A 48 20.16 2.88 5.09
C ASP A 48 18.97 2.33 5.88
N PHE A 49 18.49 3.09 6.86
CA PHE A 49 17.23 2.80 7.53
C PHE A 49 16.12 3.15 6.54
N ILE A 50 15.33 2.15 6.19
CA ILE A 50 14.09 2.32 5.43
C ILE A 50 13.29 3.45 6.08
N ASP A 51 13.20 4.60 5.40
CA ASP A 51 12.46 5.76 5.89
C ASP A 51 10.98 5.36 6.00
N GLY A 52 10.45 5.40 7.22
CA GLY A 52 9.03 5.11 7.48
C GLY A 52 8.10 5.97 6.63
N ASN A 53 8.50 7.19 6.23
CA ASN A 53 7.74 7.98 5.26
C ASN A 53 7.72 7.34 3.86
N GLY A 54 8.85 6.79 3.39
CA GLY A 54 8.94 6.08 2.11
C GLY A 54 8.07 4.82 2.08
N THR A 55 8.06 4.05 3.17
CA THR A 55 7.18 2.87 3.30
C THR A 55 5.70 3.24 3.34
N ILE A 56 5.34 4.31 4.04
CA ILE A 56 3.95 4.83 4.05
C ILE A 56 3.54 5.28 2.66
N PHE A 57 4.40 6.01 1.94
CA PHE A 57 4.11 6.47 0.58
C PHE A 57 3.90 5.29 -0.37
N LEU A 58 4.77 4.27 -0.32
CA LEU A 58 4.63 3.06 -1.10
C LEU A 58 3.30 2.34 -0.78
N GLY A 59 2.94 2.24 0.50
CA GLY A 59 1.67 1.66 0.94
C GLY A 59 0.45 2.40 0.37
N ILE A 60 0.46 3.74 0.38
CA ILE A 60 -0.60 4.55 -0.23
C ILE A 60 -0.70 4.30 -1.74
N LEU A 61 0.45 4.20 -2.42
CA LEU A 61 0.51 4.00 -3.87
C LEU A 61 -0.07 2.63 -4.28
N ILE A 62 0.25 1.58 -3.53
CA ILE A 62 -0.32 0.24 -3.73
C ILE A 62 -1.83 0.25 -3.43
N LEU A 63 -2.29 1.01 -2.44
CA LEU A 63 -3.70 1.13 -2.09
C LEU A 63 -4.50 1.83 -3.21
N LEU A 64 -3.94 2.90 -3.80
CA LEU A 64 -4.52 3.56 -4.98
C LEU A 64 -4.59 2.62 -6.18
N PHE A 65 -3.51 1.88 -6.46
CA PHE A 65 -3.50 0.89 -7.54
C PHE A 65 -4.56 -0.19 -7.33
N SER A 66 -4.68 -0.71 -6.10
CA SER A 66 -5.73 -1.67 -5.74
C SER A 66 -7.13 -1.14 -6.00
N PHE A 67 -7.38 0.15 -5.72
CA PHE A 67 -8.68 0.77 -5.95
C PHE A 67 -9.01 0.90 -7.44
N ILE A 68 -8.02 1.24 -8.27
CA ILE A 68 -8.17 1.30 -9.73
C ILE A 68 -8.53 -0.08 -10.27
N MET A 69 -7.79 -1.12 -9.86
CA MET A 69 -8.05 -2.50 -10.27
C MET A 69 -9.46 -2.97 -9.87
N PHE A 70 -9.93 -2.58 -8.68
CA PHE A 70 -11.28 -2.87 -8.23
C PHE A 70 -12.36 -2.17 -9.08
N LYS A 71 -12.14 -0.91 -9.46
CA LYS A 71 -13.04 -0.18 -10.37
C LYS A 71 -13.12 -0.83 -11.75
N VAL A 72 -11.97 -1.26 -12.31
CA VAL A 72 -11.92 -1.97 -13.59
C VAL A 72 -12.73 -3.26 -13.51
N TYR A 73 -12.52 -4.06 -12.46
CA TYR A 73 -13.31 -5.27 -12.22
C TYR A 73 -14.81 -4.98 -12.17
N LYS A 74 -15.23 -3.94 -11.44
CA LYS A 74 -16.65 -3.58 -11.32
C LYS A 74 -17.25 -3.17 -12.66
N ASN A 75 -16.51 -2.46 -13.50
CA ASN A 75 -16.94 -2.09 -14.83
C ASN A 75 -17.08 -3.31 -15.75
N GLU A 76 -16.14 -4.25 -15.72
CA GLU A 76 -16.23 -5.50 -16.49
C GLU A 76 -17.47 -6.32 -16.12
N VAL A 77 -17.77 -6.43 -14.83
CA VAL A 77 -18.98 -7.14 -14.35
C VAL A 77 -20.25 -6.45 -14.85
N ARG A 78 -20.30 -5.12 -14.78
CA ARG A 78 -21.45 -4.33 -15.23
C ARG A 78 -21.70 -4.49 -16.73
N LEU A 79 -20.65 -4.43 -17.55
CA LEU A 79 -20.74 -4.61 -19.00
C LEU A 79 -21.29 -6.00 -19.36
N ARG A 80 -20.87 -7.05 -18.66
CA ARG A 80 -21.39 -8.40 -18.90
C ARG A 80 -22.85 -8.58 -18.49
N ILE A 81 -23.30 -7.95 -17.41
CA ILE A 81 -24.73 -7.98 -17.02
C ILE A 81 -25.57 -7.29 -18.10
N GLN A 82 -25.14 -6.13 -18.58
CA GLN A 82 -25.82 -5.42 -19.66
C GLN A 82 -25.85 -6.20 -20.98
N GLN A 83 -24.80 -6.97 -21.29
CA GLN A 83 -24.79 -7.86 -22.46
C GLN A 83 -25.76 -9.03 -22.29
N LYS A 84 -25.81 -9.66 -21.12
CA LYS A 84 -26.78 -10.73 -20.83
C LYS A 84 -28.22 -10.23 -20.87
N GLU A 85 -28.49 -9.01 -20.41
CA GLU A 85 -29.83 -8.41 -20.51
C GLU A 85 -30.23 -8.13 -21.95
N LYS A 86 -29.27 -7.77 -22.83
CA LYS A 86 -29.51 -7.57 -24.26
C LYS A 86 -29.67 -8.86 -25.06
N GLU A 87 -29.08 -9.96 -24.62
CA GLU A 87 -29.21 -11.28 -25.27
C GLU A 87 -30.47 -12.04 -24.83
N ASN A 88 -31.11 -11.65 -23.72
CA ASN A 88 -32.37 -12.23 -23.22
C ASN A 88 -33.61 -11.40 -23.59
N LEU A 89 -33.44 -10.34 -24.39
CA LEU A 89 -34.49 -9.50 -24.99
C LEU A 89 -34.57 -9.79 -26.49
#